data_AF-A0A7L9C3C7-F1
#
_entry.id   AF-A0A7L9C3C7-F1
#
_cell.length_a   1.000
_cell.length_b   1.000
_cell.length_c   1.000
_cell.angle_alpha   90.00
_cell.angle_beta   90.00
_cell.angle_gamma   90.00
#
_symmetry.space_group_name_H-M   'P 1'
#
loop_
_entity.id
_entity.type
_entity.pdbx_description
1 polymer ?
#
loop_
_entity_poly.entity_id
_entity_poly.type
_entity_poly.pdbx_seq_one_letter_code
_entity_poly.pdbx_strand_id
1 'polypeptide(L)' 'MPEISLFYGIAILMHYNNHELPHFHACCPEREVTSEIKQTKIPEQTL' A
#
# COMPACT_ATOMS: atom_id res chain seq x y z
N MET A 1 -11.68 3.58 -2.90
CA MET A 1 -10.66 2.65 -2.39
C MET A 1 -10.79 1.35 -3.16
N PRO A 2 -10.03 1.14 -4.24
CA PRO A 2 -9.89 -0.19 -4.80
C PRO A 2 -9.04 -1.07 -3.86
N GLU A 3 -9.47 -2.31 -3.65
CA GLU A 3 -8.65 -3.37 -3.07
C GLU A 3 -7.67 -3.87 -4.13
N ILE A 4 -6.38 -3.86 -3.80
CA ILE A 4 -5.31 -4.25 -4.73
C ILE A 4 -4.92 -5.71 -4.56
N SER A 5 -4.98 -6.21 -3.32
CA SER A 5 -4.57 -7.57 -3.01
C SER A 5 -5.16 -8.03 -1.68
N LEU A 6 -5.47 -9.33 -1.60
CA LEU A 6 -5.88 -10.04 -0.39
C LEU A 6 -5.02 -11.29 -0.23
N PHE A 7 -4.28 -11.36 0.87
CA PHE A 7 -3.51 -12.55 1.24
C PHE A 7 -3.51 -12.73 2.75
N TYR A 8 -3.57 -13.97 3.23
CA TYR A 8 -3.58 -14.31 4.67
C TYR A 8 -4.61 -13.54 5.51
N GLY A 9 -5.71 -13.07 4.91
CA GLY A 9 -6.74 -12.27 5.60
C GLY A 9 -6.38 -10.78 5.78
N ILE A 10 -5.30 -10.32 5.13
CA ILE A 10 -4.86 -8.93 5.12
C ILE A 10 -5.28 -8.29 3.80
N ALA A 11 -6.15 -7.27 3.87
CA ALA A 11 -6.59 -6.52 2.71
C ALA A 11 -5.66 -5.31 2.50
N ILE A 12 -5.08 -5.20 1.30
CA ILE A 12 -4.26 -4.05 0.90
C ILE A 12 -5.11 -3.08 0.07
N LEU A 13 -5.33 -1.88 0.60
CA LEU A 13 -6.17 -0.84 0.00
C LEU A 13 -5.30 0.36 -0.39
N MET A 14 -5.61 0.97 -1.54
CA MET A 14 -4.90 2.19 -1.98
C MET A 14 -5.82 3.40 -1.99
N HIS A 15 -5.31 4.48 -1.41
CA HIS A 15 -5.93 5.80 -1.44
C HIS A 15 -5.13 6.70 -2.38
N TYR A 16 -5.49 6.68 -3.67
CA TYR A 16 -4.83 7.50 -4.68
C TYR A 16 -5.40 8.92 -4.80
N ASN A 17 -6.57 9.17 -4.21
CA ASN A 17 -7.42 10.32 -4.56
C ASN A 17 -7.54 11.39 -3.45
N ASN A 18 -6.78 11.29 -2.36
CA ASN A 18 -6.82 12.28 -1.28
C ASN A 18 -5.40 12.79 -0.97
N HIS A 19 -5.30 14.09 -0.68
CA HIS A 19 -4.17 14.99 -0.94
C HIS A 19 -2.88 14.80 -0.08
N GLU A 20 -2.61 13.60 0.43
CA GLU A 20 -1.35 13.23 1.08
C GLU A 20 -0.58 12.24 0.22
N LEU A 21 0.72 12.07 0.48
CA LEU A 21 1.57 11.15 -0.28
C LEU A 21 0.86 9.81 -0.51
N PRO A 22 0.97 9.21 -1.72
CA PRO A 22 0.40 7.90 -1.97
C PRO A 22 0.77 6.91 -0.85
N HIS A 23 -0.25 6.33 -0.21
CA HIS A 23 -0.10 5.40 0.90
C HIS A 23 -1.02 4.19 0.71
N PHE A 24 -0.64 3.08 1.34
CA PHE A 24 -1.43 1.86 1.41
C PHE A 24 -1.91 1.61 2.83
N HIS A 25 -3.11 1.04 2.94
CA HIS A 25 -3.65 0.53 4.19
C HIS A 25 -3.55 -1.00 4.17
N ALA A 26 -2.98 -1.56 5.22
CA ALA A 26 -3.05 -2.98 5.52
C ALA A 26 -4.11 -3.17 6.61
N CYS A 27 -5.27 -3.69 6.22
CA CYS A 27 -6.36 -3.99 7.13
C CYS A 27 -6.32 -5.46 7.52
N CYS A 28 -6.15 -5.72 8.81
CA CYS A 28 -6.36 -7.01 9.44
C CYS A 28 -7.61 -6.93 10.34
N PRO A 29 -8.29 -8.06 10.62
CA PRO A 29 -9.46 -8.07 11.51
C PRO A 29 -9.23 -7.42 12.89
N GLU A 30 -7.99 -7.44 13.38
CA GLU A 30 -7.63 -6.93 14.71
C GLU A 30 -6.88 -5.59 14.68
N ARG A 31 -6.35 -5.17 13.51
CA ARG A 31 -5.47 -4.01 13.42
C ARG A 31 -5.39 -3.44 12.02
N GLU A 32 -5.36 -2.12 11.93
CA GLU A 32 -5.07 -1.37 10.71
C GLU A 32 -3.68 -0.75 10.80
N VAL A 33 -2.90 -0.84 9.72
CA VAL A 33 -1.58 -0.22 9.60
C VAL A 33 -1.52 0.58 8.30
N THR A 34 -1.16 1.86 8.42
CA THR A 34 -0.96 2.75 7.27
C THR A 34 0.53 2.91 7.00
N SER A 35 0.94 2.82 5.73
CA SER A 35 2.33 3.01 5.32
C SER A 35 2.42 3.93 4.11
N GLU A 36 3.27 4.95 4.22
CA GLU A 36 3.57 5.89 3.14
C GLU A 36 4.53 5.28 2.12
N ILE A 37 4.29 5.54 0.83
CA ILE A 37 5.22 5.18 -0.23
C ILE A 37 6.28 6.28 -0.30
N LYS A 38 7.49 5.97 0.18
CA LYS A 38 8.65 6.83 -0.07
C LYS A 38 9.19 6.55 -1.48
N GLN A 39 9.41 7.59 -2.25
CA GLN A 39 10.03 7.49 -3.57
C GLN A 39 11.45 6.94 -3.42
N THR A 40 11.63 5.64 -3.70
CA THR A 40 12.95 5.04 -3.84
C THR A 40 13.37 5.11 -5.31
N LYS A 41 14.67 5.29 -5.56
CA LYS A 41 15.22 5.07 -6.90
C LYS A 41 15.00 3.60 -7.23
N ILE A 42 14.47 3.33 -8.42
CA ILE A 42 14.36 1.96 -8.94
C ILE A 42 15.79 1.48 -9.13
N PRO A 43 16.26 0.43 -8.43
CA PRO A 43 17.52 -0.18 -8.81
C PRO A 43 17.32 -0.77 -10.20
N GLU A 44 18.00 -0.19 -11.19
CA GLU A 44 18.10 -0.76 -12.52
C GLU A 44 18.76 -2.14 -12.37
N GLN A 45 17.94 -3.19 -12.37
CA GLN A 45 18.42 -4.55 -12.46
C GLN A 45 18.51 -4.88 -13.95
N THR A 46 19.72 -4.78 -14.50
CA THR A 46 20.04 -5.30 -15.83
C THR A 46 19.90 -6.82 -15.80
N LEU A 47 18.99 -7.35 -16.61
CA LEU A 47 18.81 -8.77 -16.93
C LEU A 47 20.05 -9.35 -17.62
#